data_AF-A0A3D3S8F3-F1
#
_entry.id   AF-A0A3D3S8F3-F1
#
_cell.length_a   1.000
_cell.length_b   1.000
_cell.length_c   1.000
_cell.angle_alpha   90.00
_cell.angle_beta   90.00
_cell.angle_gamma   90.00
#
_symmetry.space_group_name_H-M   'P 1'
#
loop_
_entity.id
_entity.type
_entity.pdbx_description
1 polymer ?
#
loop_
_entity_poly.entity_id
_entity_poly.type
_entity_poly.pdbx_seq_one_letter_code
_entity_poly.pdbx_strand_id
1 'polypeptide(L)'
;EVNEQQKGGDVDAARLQSLTQHITIAKGKVPEAIRQAYCIIVTIGEDGEPQAFKISVSDESHFLVAKADKRTRIRESAISAATLLPDGPYNLWRPGETSRRVKDLAGAFAQYPHLPKMIRNDAILSTLIDGCESGAFVLRLPRPDGSQRTWWMARPDEISIKDTALELVLPEYAELTDIDPSLLSVGKLPELWKAKKISYKGLIEYFDGLRDVSVVRNGYSETIRVPKADPVIIERAVAVAVERGFLWLISGVTSLWGEMVPPGIIGDDVSLQPPPEAIMPAKLLPSVLPGAWSGDKASALSLLMQLSSSMAQTLPWKAVRDAIASALAAHFLEIADSSQTWPCDLAGAQFAHFRIPTTPLPPPPEEPKLNPNVVIASEKLEGSEVQNLGDVVNDLLEIRTKYSTSISFHVRIELGDGKSPPPPEAIQKVNALLKTVKGDMQLI
;
A
#
# COMPACT_ATOMS: atom_id res chain seq x y z
N GLU A 1 -23.36 -52.05 -46.19
CA GLU A 1 -23.71 -52.28 -47.60
C GLU A 1 -22.69 -51.76 -48.61
N VAL A 2 -22.63 -50.48 -48.98
CA VAL A 2 -21.69 -50.00 -50.04
C VAL A 2 -20.20 -50.17 -49.68
N ASN A 3 -19.80 -49.91 -48.43
CA ASN A 3 -18.43 -50.20 -47.94
C ASN A 3 -18.12 -51.71 -47.86
N GLU A 4 -19.14 -52.57 -47.77
CA GLU A 4 -18.97 -54.04 -47.78
C GLU A 4 -18.88 -54.56 -49.22
N GLN A 5 -19.66 -53.99 -50.15
CA GLN A 5 -19.53 -54.22 -51.59
C GLN A 5 -18.15 -53.77 -52.10
N GLN A 6 -17.55 -52.73 -51.51
CA GLN A 6 -16.20 -52.23 -51.87
C GLN A 6 -15.10 -53.24 -51.55
N LYS A 7 -15.30 -54.07 -50.52
CA LYS A 7 -14.41 -55.19 -50.19
C LYS A 7 -14.56 -56.38 -51.16
N GLY A 8 -15.69 -56.45 -51.88
CA GLY A 8 -16.00 -57.47 -52.89
C GLY A 8 -15.63 -57.11 -54.33
N GLY A 9 -15.06 -55.92 -54.57
CA GLY A 9 -14.48 -55.53 -55.86
C GLY A 9 -15.46 -55.00 -56.92
N ASP A 10 -16.76 -54.92 -56.64
CA ASP A 10 -17.77 -54.41 -57.58
C ASP A 10 -18.56 -53.26 -56.97
N VAL A 11 -18.01 -52.05 -57.05
CA VAL A 11 -18.71 -50.82 -56.63
C VAL A 11 -18.50 -49.70 -57.63
N ASP A 12 -19.63 -49.16 -58.08
CA ASP A 12 -19.72 -47.94 -58.87
C ASP A 12 -19.04 -46.75 -58.15
N ALA A 13 -18.02 -46.17 -58.79
CA ALA A 13 -17.25 -45.04 -58.26
C ALA A 13 -18.11 -43.82 -57.92
N ALA A 14 -19.19 -43.58 -58.68
CA ALA A 14 -20.11 -42.47 -58.41
C ALA A 14 -20.89 -42.67 -57.10
N ARG A 15 -21.26 -43.93 -56.79
CA ARG A 15 -21.91 -44.30 -55.52
C ARG A 15 -20.99 -44.13 -54.32
N LEU A 16 -19.71 -44.50 -54.45
CA LEU A 16 -18.72 -44.29 -53.39
C LEU A 16 -18.46 -42.80 -53.11
N GLN A 17 -18.41 -41.99 -54.17
CA GLN A 17 -18.22 -40.55 -54.04
C GLN A 17 -19.43 -39.89 -53.36
N SER A 18 -20.65 -40.27 -53.75
CA SER A 18 -21.90 -39.81 -53.11
C SER A 18 -21.98 -40.23 -51.63
N LEU A 19 -21.62 -41.48 -51.32
CA LEU A 19 -21.54 -41.95 -49.93
C LEU A 19 -20.53 -41.14 -49.11
N THR A 20 -19.34 -40.91 -49.64
CA THR A 20 -18.28 -40.14 -48.97
C THR A 20 -18.74 -38.69 -48.72
N GLN A 21 -19.40 -38.07 -49.69
CA GLN A 21 -19.99 -36.74 -49.54
C GLN A 21 -21.08 -36.73 -48.46
N HIS A 22 -21.99 -37.70 -48.46
CA HIS A 22 -23.04 -37.82 -47.44
C HIS A 22 -22.46 -38.05 -46.03
N ILE A 23 -21.44 -38.92 -45.90
CA ILE A 23 -20.74 -39.14 -44.63
C ILE A 23 -20.08 -37.84 -44.16
N THR A 24 -19.45 -37.09 -45.06
CA THR A 24 -18.77 -35.83 -44.73
C THR A 24 -19.77 -34.76 -44.28
N ILE A 25 -20.89 -34.60 -44.99
CA ILE A 25 -21.99 -33.71 -44.60
C ILE A 25 -22.57 -34.13 -43.25
N ALA A 26 -22.82 -35.42 -43.05
CA ALA A 26 -23.37 -35.94 -41.80
C ALA A 26 -22.41 -35.69 -40.62
N LYS A 27 -21.11 -36.00 -40.78
CA LYS A 27 -20.07 -35.69 -39.79
C LYS A 27 -20.00 -34.20 -39.47
N GLY A 28 -20.14 -33.34 -40.48
CA GLY A 28 -20.21 -31.89 -40.29
C GLY A 28 -21.40 -31.41 -39.45
N LYS A 29 -22.52 -32.15 -39.45
CA LYS A 29 -23.73 -31.83 -38.66
C LYS A 29 -23.67 -32.32 -37.21
N VAL A 30 -22.82 -33.30 -36.90
CA VAL A 30 -22.74 -33.91 -35.55
C VAL A 30 -22.43 -32.88 -34.46
N PRO A 31 -21.42 -31.99 -34.59
CA PRO A 31 -21.12 -31.01 -33.55
C PRO A 31 -22.30 -30.09 -33.23
N GLU A 32 -23.01 -29.62 -34.25
CA GLU A 32 -24.18 -28.76 -34.07
C GLU A 32 -25.35 -29.51 -33.41
N ALA A 33 -25.60 -30.76 -33.82
CA ALA A 33 -26.60 -31.60 -33.16
C ALA A 33 -26.28 -31.82 -31.68
N ILE A 34 -25.00 -32.01 -31.33
CA ILE A 34 -24.55 -32.09 -29.93
C ILE A 34 -24.83 -30.77 -29.21
N ARG A 35 -24.46 -29.62 -29.79
CA ARG A 35 -24.74 -28.32 -29.15
C ARG A 35 -26.24 -28.10 -28.94
N GLN A 36 -27.07 -28.41 -29.94
CA GLN A 36 -28.53 -28.32 -29.78
C GLN A 36 -29.08 -29.28 -28.71
N ALA A 37 -28.47 -30.45 -28.51
CA ALA A 37 -28.89 -31.37 -27.45
C ALA A 37 -28.57 -30.83 -26.04
N TYR A 38 -27.52 -30.02 -25.88
CA TYR A 38 -27.07 -29.45 -24.60
C TYR A 38 -27.38 -27.95 -24.46
N CYS A 39 -28.49 -27.48 -25.04
CA CYS A 39 -28.88 -26.06 -25.04
C CYS A 39 -29.87 -25.67 -23.92
N ILE A 40 -30.24 -26.59 -23.03
CA ILE A 40 -31.14 -26.29 -21.89
C ILE A 40 -30.30 -26.11 -20.64
N ILE A 41 -30.45 -24.96 -19.99
CA ILE A 41 -29.90 -24.71 -18.66
C ILE A 41 -30.96 -24.98 -17.62
N VAL A 42 -30.56 -25.66 -16.55
CA VAL A 42 -31.36 -25.84 -15.33
C VAL A 42 -30.60 -25.17 -14.18
N THR A 43 -31.26 -24.26 -13.46
CA THR A 43 -30.66 -23.47 -12.36
C THR A 43 -31.68 -23.19 -11.27
N ILE A 44 -31.26 -22.56 -10.18
CA ILE A 44 -32.14 -22.09 -9.09
C ILE A 44 -32.19 -20.57 -9.11
N GLY A 45 -33.42 -20.06 -9.10
CA GLY A 45 -33.76 -18.63 -9.08
C GLY A 45 -33.37 -17.93 -7.78
N GLU A 46 -33.62 -16.63 -7.73
CA GLU A 46 -33.41 -15.81 -6.52
C GLU A 46 -34.46 -16.10 -5.44
N ASP A 47 -35.66 -16.47 -5.86
CA ASP A 47 -36.76 -16.99 -5.04
C ASP A 47 -36.50 -18.41 -4.49
N GLY A 48 -35.44 -19.07 -4.95
CA GLY A 48 -35.12 -20.44 -4.58
C GLY A 48 -35.82 -21.50 -5.43
N GLU A 49 -36.59 -21.10 -6.45
CA GLU A 49 -37.34 -22.03 -7.29
C GLU A 49 -36.50 -22.53 -8.48
N PRO A 50 -36.66 -23.81 -8.90
CA PRO A 50 -36.00 -24.32 -10.09
C PRO A 50 -36.46 -23.60 -11.37
N GLN A 51 -35.51 -23.24 -12.22
CA GLN A 51 -35.74 -22.62 -13.52
C GLN A 51 -35.07 -23.42 -14.63
N ALA A 52 -35.78 -23.64 -15.72
CA ALA A 52 -35.23 -24.28 -16.92
C ALA A 52 -35.53 -23.43 -18.15
N PHE A 53 -34.52 -23.16 -18.96
CA PHE A 53 -34.67 -22.38 -20.18
C PHE A 53 -33.65 -22.78 -21.24
N LYS A 54 -34.03 -22.56 -22.51
CA LYS A 54 -33.14 -22.77 -23.65
C LYS A 54 -32.25 -21.55 -23.88
N ILE A 55 -30.97 -21.77 -24.16
CA ILE A 55 -30.03 -20.75 -24.63
C ILE A 55 -29.90 -20.78 -26.16
N SER A 56 -29.53 -19.63 -26.73
CA SER A 56 -29.18 -19.54 -28.14
C SER A 56 -27.88 -20.31 -28.40
N VAL A 57 -27.94 -21.29 -29.29
CA VAL A 57 -26.76 -22.02 -29.76
C VAL A 57 -26.11 -21.21 -30.88
N SER A 58 -24.81 -20.97 -30.75
CA SER A 58 -23.98 -20.27 -31.73
C SER A 58 -22.60 -20.96 -31.81
N ASP A 59 -21.67 -20.35 -32.53
CA ASP A 59 -20.27 -20.80 -32.54
C ASP A 59 -19.55 -20.52 -31.20
N GLU A 60 -20.11 -19.67 -30.33
CA GLU A 60 -19.60 -19.51 -28.96
C GLU A 60 -19.88 -20.74 -28.10
N SER A 61 -19.01 -20.98 -27.11
CA SER A 61 -19.25 -22.05 -26.15
C SER A 61 -20.51 -21.79 -25.32
N HIS A 62 -21.29 -22.84 -25.02
CA HIS A 62 -22.46 -22.71 -24.15
C HIS A 62 -22.15 -22.12 -22.78
N PHE A 63 -20.94 -22.32 -22.26
CA PHE A 63 -20.54 -21.72 -20.99
C PHE A 63 -20.50 -20.19 -21.08
N LEU A 64 -19.93 -19.62 -22.15
CA LEU A 64 -19.90 -18.17 -22.34
C LEU A 64 -21.31 -17.60 -22.53
N VAL A 65 -22.15 -18.28 -23.30
CA VAL A 65 -23.57 -17.91 -23.49
C VAL A 65 -24.32 -17.97 -22.15
N ALA A 66 -24.14 -19.04 -21.37
CA ALA A 66 -24.73 -19.20 -20.05
C ALA A 66 -24.26 -18.11 -19.08
N LYS A 67 -22.96 -17.81 -19.06
CA LYS A 67 -22.35 -16.79 -18.22
C LYS A 67 -22.90 -15.39 -18.52
N ALA A 68 -23.19 -15.08 -19.79
CA ALA A 68 -23.77 -13.81 -20.19
C ALA A 68 -25.28 -13.68 -19.88
N ASP A 69 -25.98 -14.81 -19.69
CA ASP A 69 -27.41 -14.82 -19.37
C ASP A 69 -27.65 -14.54 -17.88
N LYS A 70 -28.30 -13.41 -17.58
CA LYS A 70 -28.57 -12.95 -16.20
C LYS A 70 -29.33 -13.98 -15.35
N ARG A 71 -30.13 -14.87 -15.96
CA ARG A 71 -30.92 -15.88 -15.25
C ARG A 71 -30.05 -16.99 -14.66
N THR A 72 -28.84 -17.22 -15.20
CA THR A 72 -27.91 -18.19 -14.62
C THR A 72 -27.28 -17.69 -13.33
N ARG A 73 -27.28 -16.37 -13.12
CA ARG A 73 -26.71 -15.68 -11.94
C ARG A 73 -25.25 -16.06 -11.69
N ILE A 74 -24.52 -16.39 -12.77
CA ILE A 74 -23.07 -16.57 -12.76
C ILE A 74 -22.43 -15.18 -12.75
N ARG A 75 -21.50 -14.94 -11.83
CA ARG A 75 -20.82 -13.65 -11.65
C ARG A 75 -19.31 -13.82 -11.79
N GLU A 76 -18.71 -12.94 -12.59
CA GLU A 76 -17.25 -12.77 -12.68
C GLU A 76 -16.74 -11.62 -11.82
N SER A 77 -17.55 -10.56 -11.68
CA SER A 77 -17.17 -9.40 -10.90
C SER A 77 -17.27 -9.68 -9.40
N ALA A 78 -16.32 -9.12 -8.66
CA ALA A 78 -16.37 -9.11 -7.20
C ALA A 78 -17.69 -8.47 -6.74
N ILE A 79 -18.24 -9.03 -5.67
CA ILE A 79 -19.40 -8.47 -4.99
C ILE A 79 -18.91 -7.33 -4.08
N SER A 80 -19.74 -6.32 -3.81
CA SER A 80 -19.39 -5.28 -2.82
C SER A 80 -19.48 -5.84 -1.39
N ALA A 81 -18.51 -5.48 -0.55
CA ALA A 81 -18.45 -5.89 0.85
C ALA A 81 -19.72 -5.53 1.63
N ALA A 82 -20.33 -4.37 1.34
CA ALA A 82 -21.57 -3.93 1.99
C ALA A 82 -22.75 -4.88 1.77
N THR A 83 -22.78 -5.61 0.64
CA THR A 83 -23.86 -6.58 0.37
C THR A 83 -23.72 -7.88 1.18
N LEU A 84 -22.55 -8.11 1.80
CA LEU A 84 -22.27 -9.25 2.65
C LEU A 84 -22.59 -8.97 4.13
N LEU A 85 -22.94 -7.73 4.48
CA LEU A 85 -23.34 -7.31 5.83
C LEU A 85 -24.83 -7.63 6.09
N PRO A 86 -25.28 -7.52 7.36
CA PRO A 86 -26.71 -7.50 7.67
C PRO A 86 -27.45 -6.48 6.80
N ASP A 87 -28.72 -6.75 6.51
CA ASP A 87 -29.57 -5.98 5.60
C ASP A 87 -29.11 -5.96 4.12
N GLY A 88 -28.03 -6.66 3.80
CA GLY A 88 -27.62 -6.95 2.44
C GLY A 88 -28.57 -7.90 1.70
N PRO A 89 -28.53 -7.94 0.37
CA PRO A 89 -29.49 -8.67 -0.47
C PRO A 89 -29.40 -10.20 -0.36
N TYR A 90 -28.37 -10.74 0.30
CA TYR A 90 -28.08 -12.18 0.32
C TYR A 90 -28.55 -12.91 1.57
N ASN A 91 -29.21 -12.22 2.52
CA ASN A 91 -29.74 -12.80 3.76
C ASN A 91 -28.74 -13.76 4.44
N LEU A 92 -27.49 -13.33 4.54
CA LEU A 92 -26.39 -14.17 5.04
C LEU A 92 -26.36 -14.24 6.57
N TRP A 93 -27.15 -13.44 7.28
CA TRP A 93 -27.07 -13.24 8.73
C TRP A 93 -28.34 -13.71 9.41
N ARG A 94 -28.21 -14.24 10.63
CA ARG A 94 -29.37 -14.51 11.48
C ARG A 94 -29.79 -13.22 12.20
N PRO A 95 -31.09 -13.05 12.54
CA PRO A 95 -31.54 -11.91 13.33
C PRO A 95 -30.73 -11.79 14.64
N GLY A 96 -30.15 -10.60 14.87
CA GLY A 96 -29.35 -10.31 16.06
C GLY A 96 -27.91 -10.84 16.05
N GLU A 97 -27.46 -11.48 14.97
CA GLU A 97 -26.06 -11.93 14.83
C GLU A 97 -25.12 -10.72 14.68
N THR A 98 -24.14 -10.59 15.57
CA THR A 98 -23.18 -9.45 15.59
C THR A 98 -21.82 -9.79 15.00
N SER A 99 -21.55 -11.08 14.79
CA SER A 99 -20.33 -11.57 14.17
C SER A 99 -20.57 -12.92 13.50
N ARG A 100 -19.83 -13.20 12.42
CA ARG A 100 -19.91 -14.47 11.69
C ARG A 100 -18.57 -14.88 11.12
N ARG A 101 -18.30 -16.18 11.04
CA ARG A 101 -17.04 -16.70 10.48
C ARG A 101 -16.91 -16.32 9.01
N VAL A 102 -15.73 -15.83 8.64
CA VAL A 102 -15.36 -15.50 7.26
C VAL A 102 -15.51 -16.72 6.35
N LYS A 103 -15.09 -17.89 6.83
CA LYS A 103 -15.24 -19.17 6.11
C LYS A 103 -16.71 -19.49 5.81
N ASP A 104 -17.62 -19.22 6.74
CA ASP A 104 -19.03 -19.55 6.57
C ASP A 104 -19.70 -18.55 5.61
N LEU A 105 -19.34 -17.26 5.67
CA LEU A 105 -19.76 -16.25 4.70
C LEU A 105 -19.26 -16.56 3.28
N ALA A 106 -17.98 -16.91 3.13
CA ALA A 106 -17.42 -17.28 1.83
C ALA A 106 -18.02 -18.59 1.30
N GLY A 107 -18.20 -19.59 2.18
CA GLY A 107 -18.77 -20.89 1.85
C GLY A 107 -20.27 -20.84 1.50
N ALA A 108 -21.00 -19.84 2.00
CA ALA A 108 -22.44 -19.68 1.75
C ALA A 108 -22.77 -19.68 0.24
N PHE A 109 -21.97 -19.01 -0.59
CA PHE A 109 -22.18 -18.91 -2.04
C PHE A 109 -22.02 -20.24 -2.78
N ALA A 110 -21.30 -21.21 -2.19
CA ALA A 110 -21.20 -22.57 -2.70
C ALA A 110 -22.28 -23.50 -2.12
N GLN A 111 -22.74 -23.23 -0.90
CA GLN A 111 -23.71 -24.07 -0.18
C GLN A 111 -25.17 -23.76 -0.54
N TYR A 112 -25.50 -22.49 -0.76
CA TYR A 112 -26.88 -22.06 -0.96
C TYR A 112 -27.19 -21.84 -2.45
N PRO A 113 -28.05 -22.69 -3.04
CA PRO A 113 -28.29 -22.63 -4.48
C PRO A 113 -29.02 -21.37 -4.95
N HIS A 114 -29.68 -20.63 -4.06
CA HIS A 114 -30.35 -19.36 -4.36
C HIS A 114 -29.37 -18.16 -4.33
N LEU A 115 -28.09 -18.34 -4.00
CA LEU A 115 -27.09 -17.27 -4.11
C LEU A 115 -26.43 -17.23 -5.49
N PRO A 116 -25.83 -16.10 -5.91
CA PRO A 116 -25.07 -16.02 -7.16
C PRO A 116 -23.88 -16.98 -7.20
N LYS A 117 -23.54 -17.46 -8.40
CA LYS A 117 -22.50 -18.47 -8.61
C LYS A 117 -21.22 -17.73 -8.95
N MET A 118 -20.26 -17.77 -8.04
CA MET A 118 -18.98 -17.10 -8.21
C MET A 118 -18.05 -17.99 -9.03
N ILE A 119 -17.56 -17.50 -10.18
CA ILE A 119 -16.60 -18.26 -11.00
C ILE A 119 -15.26 -18.39 -10.27
N ARG A 120 -14.87 -17.33 -9.57
CA ARG A 120 -13.63 -17.27 -8.79
C ARG A 120 -13.88 -17.76 -7.37
N ASN A 121 -13.23 -18.85 -7.00
CA ASN A 121 -13.34 -19.45 -5.67
C ASN A 121 -12.89 -18.51 -4.54
N ASP A 122 -11.99 -17.57 -4.84
CA ASP A 122 -11.43 -16.60 -3.89
C ASP A 122 -12.20 -15.27 -3.85
N ALA A 123 -13.12 -15.01 -4.79
CA ALA A 123 -13.70 -13.68 -4.96
C ALA A 123 -14.42 -13.16 -3.71
N ILE A 124 -15.17 -14.01 -3.01
CA ILE A 124 -15.88 -13.59 -1.79
C ILE A 124 -14.90 -13.33 -0.65
N LEU A 125 -13.86 -14.15 -0.52
CA LEU A 125 -12.82 -13.93 0.49
C LEU A 125 -12.08 -12.62 0.23
N SER A 126 -11.70 -12.34 -1.02
CA SER A 126 -11.12 -11.05 -1.41
C SER A 126 -12.04 -9.88 -1.08
N THR A 127 -13.33 -9.97 -1.46
CA THR A 127 -14.33 -8.96 -1.08
C THR A 127 -14.39 -8.72 0.42
N LEU A 128 -14.30 -9.78 1.24
CA LEU A 128 -14.32 -9.66 2.70
C LEU A 128 -13.05 -8.96 3.23
N ILE A 129 -11.89 -9.26 2.68
CA ILE A 129 -10.63 -8.61 3.04
C ILE A 129 -10.65 -7.14 2.63
N ASP A 130 -11.05 -6.84 1.39
CA ASP A 130 -11.15 -5.47 0.87
C ASP A 130 -12.21 -4.65 1.67
N GLY A 131 -13.27 -5.31 2.14
CA GLY A 131 -14.25 -4.73 3.05
C GLY A 131 -13.65 -4.29 4.39
N CYS A 132 -12.77 -5.10 4.97
CA CYS A 132 -12.01 -4.77 6.17
C CYS A 132 -11.03 -3.62 5.93
N GLU A 133 -10.25 -3.68 4.85
CA GLU A 133 -9.29 -2.64 4.45
C GLU A 133 -9.96 -1.28 4.17
N SER A 134 -11.18 -1.30 3.64
CA SER A 134 -11.97 -0.09 3.42
C SER A 134 -12.70 0.42 4.68
N GLY A 135 -12.66 -0.35 5.78
CA GLY A 135 -13.27 0.00 7.06
C GLY A 135 -14.77 -0.28 7.17
N ALA A 136 -15.34 -1.10 6.28
CA ALA A 136 -16.77 -1.46 6.33
C ALA A 136 -17.14 -2.30 7.56
N PHE A 137 -16.21 -3.09 8.07
CA PHE A 137 -16.36 -3.95 9.24
C PHE A 137 -15.00 -4.31 9.84
N VAL A 138 -15.01 -4.97 10.98
CA VAL A 138 -13.80 -5.45 11.66
C VAL A 138 -13.61 -6.93 11.39
N LEU A 139 -12.39 -7.34 11.07
CA LEU A 139 -12.02 -8.75 11.14
C LEU A 139 -11.43 -9.05 12.52
N ARG A 140 -11.86 -10.14 13.14
CA ARG A 140 -11.41 -10.59 14.46
C ARG A 140 -10.94 -12.02 14.38
N LEU A 141 -9.77 -12.30 14.93
CA LEU A 141 -9.26 -13.66 15.11
C LEU A 141 -9.10 -13.94 16.61
N PRO A 142 -10.02 -14.70 17.24
CA PRO A 142 -9.85 -15.16 18.61
C PRO A 142 -8.74 -16.22 18.68
N ARG A 143 -7.98 -16.21 19.77
CA ARG A 143 -6.92 -17.19 20.03
C ARG A 143 -7.28 -18.09 21.21
N PRO A 144 -6.69 -19.30 21.31
CA PRO A 144 -6.98 -20.24 22.40
C PRO A 144 -6.67 -19.70 23.81
N ASP A 145 -5.77 -18.73 23.93
CA ASP A 145 -5.40 -18.08 25.20
C ASP A 145 -6.42 -17.03 25.66
N GLY A 146 -7.52 -16.83 24.93
CA GLY A 146 -8.54 -15.83 25.19
C GLY A 146 -8.17 -14.43 24.68
N SER A 147 -6.95 -14.24 24.17
CA SER A 147 -6.61 -13.02 23.45
C SER A 147 -7.24 -13.03 22.05
N GLN A 148 -7.30 -11.86 21.41
CA GLN A 148 -7.80 -11.74 20.06
C GLN A 148 -6.93 -10.76 19.28
N ARG A 149 -6.91 -10.91 17.96
CA ARG A 149 -6.39 -9.90 17.04
C ARG A 149 -7.55 -9.29 16.28
N THR A 150 -7.44 -8.03 15.95
CA THR A 150 -8.43 -7.31 15.16
C THR A 150 -7.79 -6.49 14.07
N TRP A 151 -8.51 -6.33 12.96
CA TRP A 151 -8.12 -5.48 11.86
C TRP A 151 -9.31 -4.62 11.44
N TRP A 152 -9.07 -3.33 11.26
CA TRP A 152 -10.02 -2.36 10.72
C TRP A 152 -9.24 -1.30 9.96
N MET A 153 -9.66 -1.00 8.73
CA MET A 153 -8.88 -0.22 7.76
C MET A 153 -7.44 -0.75 7.58
N ALA A 154 -7.26 -2.06 7.74
CA ALA A 154 -6.00 -2.77 7.65
C ALA A 154 -6.20 -4.18 7.10
N ARG A 155 -5.16 -4.72 6.45
CA ARG A 155 -5.16 -6.09 5.93
C ARG A 155 -4.65 -7.06 6.99
N PRO A 156 -5.37 -8.16 7.27
CA PRO A 156 -4.80 -9.26 8.03
C PRO A 156 -3.65 -9.94 7.27
N ASP A 157 -2.69 -10.51 7.99
CA ASP A 157 -1.62 -11.31 7.37
C ASP A 157 -2.16 -12.61 6.75
N GLU A 158 -1.41 -13.16 5.79
CA GLU A 158 -1.78 -14.37 5.04
C GLU A 158 -2.07 -15.60 5.92
N ILE A 159 -1.44 -15.68 7.09
CA ILE A 159 -1.68 -16.77 8.04
C ILE A 159 -3.06 -16.57 8.67
N SER A 160 -3.36 -15.36 9.13
CA SER A 160 -4.63 -15.00 9.75
C SER A 160 -5.81 -15.12 8.77
N ILE A 161 -5.62 -14.76 7.50
CA ILE A 161 -6.64 -14.90 6.43
C ILE A 161 -7.07 -16.36 6.25
N LYS A 162 -6.13 -17.30 6.41
CA LYS A 162 -6.38 -18.74 6.21
C LYS A 162 -6.93 -19.42 7.45
N ASP A 163 -6.96 -18.73 8.60
CA ASP A 163 -7.48 -19.29 9.83
C ASP A 163 -9.00 -19.42 9.78
N THR A 164 -9.50 -20.63 10.02
CA THR A 164 -10.93 -20.93 10.00
C THR A 164 -11.72 -20.27 11.14
N ALA A 165 -11.04 -19.80 12.17
CA ALA A 165 -11.62 -19.05 13.28
C ALA A 165 -11.72 -17.55 12.99
N LEU A 166 -11.25 -17.05 11.83
CA LEU A 166 -11.39 -15.64 11.46
C LEU A 166 -12.88 -15.28 11.30
N GLU A 167 -13.28 -14.20 11.95
CA GLU A 167 -14.65 -13.71 12.01
C GLU A 167 -14.73 -12.29 11.46
N LEU A 168 -15.84 -12.02 10.76
CA LEU A 168 -16.33 -10.67 10.53
C LEU A 168 -17.16 -10.26 11.74
N VAL A 169 -16.86 -9.09 12.31
CA VAL A 169 -17.61 -8.47 13.41
C VAL A 169 -18.11 -7.11 12.95
N LEU A 170 -19.38 -6.82 13.21
CA LEU A 170 -19.94 -5.50 12.90
C LEU A 170 -19.25 -4.42 13.77
N PRO A 171 -18.93 -3.23 13.22
CA PRO A 171 -18.16 -2.22 13.93
C PRO A 171 -18.69 -1.83 15.31
N GLU A 172 -20.00 -1.72 15.47
CA GLU A 172 -20.67 -1.32 16.72
C GLU A 172 -20.56 -2.37 17.84
N TYR A 173 -20.17 -3.60 17.51
CA TYR A 173 -19.92 -4.69 18.47
C TYR A 173 -18.44 -5.09 18.53
N ALA A 174 -17.56 -4.36 17.85
CA ALA A 174 -16.13 -4.65 17.78
C ALA A 174 -15.32 -3.75 18.71
N GLU A 175 -14.28 -4.33 19.30
CA GLU A 175 -13.27 -3.61 20.09
C GLU A 175 -11.88 -3.91 19.52
N LEU A 176 -11.17 -2.86 19.09
CA LEU A 176 -9.87 -2.94 18.47
C LEU A 176 -8.80 -3.25 19.51
N THR A 177 -8.02 -4.29 19.22
CA THR A 177 -6.83 -4.70 19.96
C THR A 177 -5.54 -4.09 19.42
N ASP A 178 -5.62 -3.48 18.24
CA ASP A 178 -4.53 -2.76 17.59
C ASP A 178 -5.08 -1.74 16.60
N ILE A 179 -4.33 -0.66 16.39
CA ILE A 179 -4.61 0.38 15.39
C ILE A 179 -3.32 0.58 14.62
N ASP A 180 -3.36 0.45 13.29
CA ASP A 180 -2.19 0.74 12.46
C ASP A 180 -1.76 2.21 12.68
N PRO A 181 -0.54 2.47 13.16
CA PRO A 181 -0.08 3.83 13.47
C PRO A 181 -0.16 4.79 12.28
N SER A 182 -0.06 4.29 11.05
CA SER A 182 -0.13 5.11 9.84
C SER A 182 -1.54 5.68 9.60
N LEU A 183 -2.59 5.01 10.10
CA LEU A 183 -3.99 5.49 9.99
C LEU A 183 -4.23 6.79 10.74
N LEU A 184 -3.41 7.09 11.74
CA LEU A 184 -3.52 8.35 12.49
C LEU A 184 -3.04 9.56 11.68
N SER A 185 -2.40 9.36 10.52
CA SER A 185 -1.96 10.44 9.65
C SER A 185 -3.13 11.21 9.01
N VAL A 186 -2.87 12.44 8.59
CA VAL A 186 -3.87 13.27 7.89
C VAL A 186 -4.41 12.56 6.66
N GLY A 187 -5.73 12.56 6.52
CA GLY A 187 -6.43 12.03 5.35
C GLY A 187 -6.53 10.50 5.29
N LYS A 188 -6.01 9.78 6.29
CA LYS A 188 -6.13 8.32 6.35
C LYS A 188 -7.43 7.86 7.00
N LEU A 189 -7.78 8.46 8.15
CA LEU A 189 -9.05 8.24 8.81
C LEU A 189 -10.07 9.34 8.45
N PRO A 190 -11.30 8.97 8.04
CA PRO A 190 -12.32 9.93 7.68
C PRO A 190 -12.72 10.77 8.89
N GLU A 191 -12.79 12.09 8.70
CA GLU A 191 -13.23 13.06 9.71
C GLU A 191 -12.42 13.12 11.02
N LEU A 192 -11.29 12.40 11.13
CA LEU A 192 -10.41 12.49 12.29
C LEU A 192 -9.77 13.88 12.36
N TRP A 193 -9.17 14.31 11.26
CA TRP A 193 -8.49 15.60 11.15
C TRP A 193 -9.45 16.68 10.65
N LYS A 194 -10.08 17.40 11.58
CA LYS A 194 -10.93 18.58 11.27
C LYS A 194 -10.15 19.90 11.27
N ALA A 195 -8.95 19.89 11.83
CA ALA A 195 -8.04 21.03 11.91
C ALA A 195 -6.60 20.55 11.73
N LYS A 196 -5.63 21.49 11.70
CA LYS A 196 -4.20 21.18 11.64
C LYS A 196 -3.66 20.46 12.88
N LYS A 197 -4.43 20.43 13.96
CA LYS A 197 -4.08 19.82 15.24
C LYS A 197 -5.29 19.05 15.76
N ILE A 198 -5.06 17.91 16.38
CA ILE A 198 -6.06 17.17 17.16
C ILE A 198 -5.55 17.00 18.59
N SER A 199 -6.45 16.94 19.56
CA SER A 199 -6.07 16.56 20.93
C SER A 199 -6.08 15.05 21.10
N TYR A 200 -5.28 14.52 22.02
CA TYR A 200 -5.34 13.11 22.37
C TYR A 200 -6.73 12.69 22.88
N LYS A 201 -7.38 13.54 23.67
CA LYS A 201 -8.79 13.35 24.07
C LYS A 201 -9.74 13.24 22.86
N GLY A 202 -9.58 14.08 21.85
CA GLY A 202 -10.39 14.02 20.63
C GLY A 202 -10.13 12.74 19.82
N LEU A 203 -8.95 12.14 19.94
CA LEU A 203 -8.64 10.83 19.37
C LEU A 203 -9.32 9.70 20.15
N ILE A 204 -9.38 9.77 21.49
CA ILE A 204 -10.16 8.83 22.30
C ILE A 204 -11.65 8.92 21.94
N GLU A 205 -12.20 10.13 21.85
CA GLU A 205 -13.59 10.36 21.41
C GLU A 205 -13.86 9.88 19.98
N TYR A 206 -12.83 9.81 19.12
CA TYR A 206 -12.99 9.26 17.78
C TYR A 206 -13.21 7.75 17.79
N PHE A 207 -12.54 7.04 18.71
CA PHE A 207 -12.58 5.57 18.84
C PHE A 207 -13.46 5.11 20.02
N ASP A 208 -14.52 5.84 20.34
CA ASP A 208 -15.43 5.50 21.45
C ASP A 208 -16.43 4.38 21.12
N GLY A 209 -16.53 3.99 19.85
CA GLY A 209 -17.48 2.98 19.35
C GLY A 209 -18.88 3.51 19.06
N LEU A 210 -19.12 4.81 19.23
CA LEU A 210 -20.41 5.47 19.02
C LEU A 210 -20.41 6.37 17.78
N ARG A 211 -19.22 6.72 17.28
CA ARG A 211 -19.07 7.68 16.20
C ARG A 211 -19.33 7.09 14.82
N ASP A 212 -20.26 7.71 14.10
CA ASP A 212 -20.47 7.49 12.67
C ASP A 212 -19.71 8.54 11.85
N VAL A 213 -19.07 8.11 10.77
CA VAL A 213 -18.29 8.95 9.85
C VAL A 213 -18.71 8.70 8.41
N SER A 214 -18.67 9.75 7.61
CA SER A 214 -19.05 9.69 6.20
C SER A 214 -17.84 9.40 5.31
N VAL A 215 -17.97 8.43 4.42
CA VAL A 215 -16.95 8.05 3.45
C VAL A 215 -17.52 8.11 2.04
N VAL A 216 -16.83 8.81 1.15
CA VAL A 216 -17.23 8.87 -0.27
C VAL A 216 -16.65 7.67 -1.01
N ARG A 217 -17.51 6.84 -1.58
CA ARG A 217 -17.14 5.69 -2.41
C ARG A 217 -17.91 5.73 -3.72
N ASN A 218 -17.20 5.65 -4.84
CA ASN A 218 -17.80 5.64 -6.19
C ASN A 218 -18.81 6.79 -6.45
N GLY A 219 -18.55 7.97 -5.87
CA GLY A 219 -19.41 9.16 -6.03
C GLY A 219 -20.63 9.22 -5.10
N TYR A 220 -20.80 8.24 -4.20
CA TYR A 220 -21.85 8.22 -3.18
C TYR A 220 -21.26 8.28 -1.78
N SER A 221 -22.02 8.85 -0.85
CA SER A 221 -21.65 8.94 0.56
C SER A 221 -22.19 7.71 1.30
N GLU A 222 -21.31 6.94 1.93
CA GLU A 222 -21.66 5.84 2.82
C GLU A 222 -21.31 6.23 4.26
N THR A 223 -22.18 5.86 5.21
CA THR A 223 -21.89 6.03 6.63
C THR A 223 -21.26 4.75 7.16
N ILE A 224 -20.13 4.87 7.83
CA ILE A 224 -19.49 3.76 8.55
C ILE A 224 -19.36 4.11 10.03
N ARG A 225 -19.53 3.11 10.89
CA ARG A 225 -19.30 3.21 12.33
C ARG A 225 -17.80 3.02 12.61
N VAL A 226 -17.21 3.90 13.41
CA VAL A 226 -15.86 3.73 13.94
C VAL A 226 -15.90 2.72 15.10
N PRO A 227 -15.14 1.62 15.04
CA PRO A 227 -15.09 0.64 16.13
C PRO A 227 -14.49 1.24 17.40
N LYS A 228 -14.85 0.66 18.55
CA LYS A 228 -14.27 1.06 19.84
C LYS A 228 -12.80 0.66 19.92
N ALA A 229 -11.97 1.46 20.57
CA ALA A 229 -10.64 1.04 21.03
C ALA A 229 -10.40 1.49 22.48
N ASP A 230 -9.73 0.65 23.27
CA ASP A 230 -9.34 1.05 24.62
C ASP A 230 -8.26 2.16 24.57
N PRO A 231 -8.28 3.16 25.48
CA PRO A 231 -7.28 4.23 25.51
C PRO A 231 -5.83 3.74 25.49
N VAL A 232 -5.51 2.60 26.10
CA VAL A 232 -4.16 2.02 26.09
C VAL A 232 -3.74 1.59 24.67
N ILE A 233 -4.68 1.10 23.86
CA ILE A 233 -4.43 0.76 22.46
C ILE A 233 -4.20 2.02 21.64
N ILE A 234 -4.97 3.07 21.88
CA ILE A 234 -4.83 4.37 21.23
C ILE A 234 -3.48 5.01 21.60
N GLU A 235 -3.11 4.99 22.88
CA GLU A 235 -1.81 5.48 23.38
C GLU A 235 -0.65 4.78 22.67
N ARG A 236 -0.69 3.44 22.61
CA ARG A 236 0.33 2.65 21.90
C ARG A 236 0.43 3.03 20.44
N ALA A 237 -0.70 3.18 19.74
CA ALA A 237 -0.72 3.57 18.34
C ALA A 237 -0.13 4.97 18.14
N VAL A 238 -0.44 5.93 19.01
CA VAL A 238 0.15 7.28 19.00
C VAL A 238 1.65 7.23 19.24
N ALA A 239 2.12 6.50 20.25
CA ALA A 239 3.54 6.39 20.56
C ALA A 239 4.34 5.86 19.36
N VAL A 240 3.86 4.78 18.73
CA VAL A 240 4.51 4.20 17.54
C VAL A 240 4.39 5.13 16.33
N ALA A 241 3.28 5.86 16.17
CA ALA A 241 3.11 6.81 15.08
C ALA A 241 4.09 7.99 15.21
N VAL A 242 4.36 8.47 16.43
CA VAL A 242 5.37 9.50 16.69
C VAL A 242 6.77 8.97 16.43
N GLU A 243 7.08 7.77 16.93
CA GLU A 243 8.39 7.12 16.74
C GLU A 243 8.70 6.90 15.25
N ARG A 244 7.70 6.50 14.45
CA ARG A 244 7.81 6.32 13.00
C ARG A 244 7.76 7.63 12.21
N GLY A 245 7.51 8.76 12.87
CA GLY A 245 7.45 10.08 12.25
C GLY A 245 6.16 10.36 11.48
N PHE A 246 5.10 9.57 11.67
CA PHE A 246 3.76 9.84 11.12
C PHE A 246 3.05 10.97 11.87
N LEU A 247 3.32 11.10 13.17
CA LEU A 247 2.74 12.14 14.01
C LEU A 247 3.83 12.96 14.70
N TRP A 248 3.51 14.23 14.91
CA TRP A 248 4.25 15.13 15.77
C TRP A 248 3.45 15.36 17.05
N LEU A 249 4.04 14.99 18.19
CA LEU A 249 3.44 15.15 19.51
C LEU A 249 3.98 16.39 20.21
N ILE A 250 3.07 17.15 20.83
CA ILE A 250 3.39 18.26 21.74
C ILE A 250 2.64 18.07 23.06
N SER A 251 3.39 18.09 24.17
CA SER A 251 2.86 18.10 25.54
C SER A 251 3.67 19.11 26.37
N GLY A 252 3.05 20.23 26.72
CA GLY A 252 3.74 21.35 27.37
C GLY A 252 4.97 21.82 26.59
N VAL A 253 6.16 21.63 27.17
CA VAL A 253 7.47 21.95 26.56
C VAL A 253 8.06 20.80 25.74
N THR A 254 7.50 19.60 25.87
CA THR A 254 7.93 18.39 25.17
C THR A 254 7.41 18.42 23.73
N SER A 255 8.32 18.22 22.77
CA SER A 255 8.01 18.18 21.33
C SER A 255 8.76 17.02 20.70
N LEU A 256 8.02 16.01 20.24
CA LEU A 256 8.58 14.72 19.79
C LEU A 256 8.08 14.37 18.39
N TRP A 257 9.01 13.95 17.53
CA TRP A 257 8.75 13.46 16.19
C TRP A 257 9.92 12.59 15.74
N GLY A 258 9.65 11.38 15.24
CA GLY A 258 10.66 10.43 14.75
C GLY A 258 11.59 9.90 15.85
N GLU A 259 11.12 9.88 17.10
CA GLU A 259 11.85 9.46 18.31
C GLU A 259 10.88 8.71 19.24
N MET A 260 11.42 7.80 20.06
CA MET A 260 10.62 7.04 21.02
C MET A 260 9.91 7.99 22.00
N VAL A 261 8.62 7.74 22.25
CA VAL A 261 7.85 8.50 23.24
C VAL A 261 8.08 7.92 24.63
N PRO A 262 8.60 8.70 25.60
CA PRO A 262 8.77 8.22 26.97
C PRO A 262 7.41 7.89 27.62
N PRO A 263 7.35 6.88 28.51
CA PRO A 263 6.14 6.58 29.27
C PRO A 263 5.62 7.78 30.06
N GLY A 264 4.31 7.96 30.10
CA GLY A 264 3.64 9.04 30.86
C GLY A 264 3.63 10.41 30.18
N ILE A 265 4.17 10.53 28.96
CA ILE A 265 4.06 11.76 28.14
C ILE A 265 2.70 11.87 27.46
N ILE A 266 2.08 10.74 27.13
CA ILE A 266 0.77 10.74 26.46
C ILE A 266 -0.33 10.91 27.52
N GLY A 267 -1.11 11.98 27.40
CA GLY A 267 -2.20 12.34 28.32
C GLY A 267 -3.15 13.36 27.72
N ASP A 268 -4.07 13.89 28.53
CA ASP A 268 -5.18 14.74 28.07
C ASP A 268 -4.74 16.07 27.44
N ASP A 269 -3.58 16.61 27.84
CA ASP A 269 -3.02 17.88 27.36
C ASP A 269 -2.24 17.76 26.05
N VAL A 270 -2.07 16.54 25.54
CA VAL A 270 -1.32 16.28 24.32
C VAL A 270 -2.06 16.82 23.10
N SER A 271 -1.31 17.55 22.28
CA SER A 271 -1.69 17.92 20.92
C SER A 271 -0.89 17.10 19.92
N LEU A 272 -1.60 16.47 18.99
CA LEU A 272 -1.04 15.73 17.86
C LEU A 272 -1.19 16.55 16.59
N GLN A 273 -0.14 16.51 15.78
CA GLN A 273 -0.03 17.27 14.54
C GLN A 273 0.53 16.40 13.42
N PRO A 274 0.38 16.82 12.17
CA PRO A 274 1.10 16.22 11.06
C PRO A 274 2.62 16.35 11.29
N PRO A 275 3.44 15.57 10.57
CA PRO A 275 4.89 15.72 10.61
C PRO A 275 5.31 17.20 10.42
N PRO A 276 6.34 17.67 11.14
CA PRO A 276 6.82 19.03 11.00
C PRO A 276 7.29 19.30 9.56
N GLU A 277 7.14 20.53 9.11
CA GLU A 277 7.66 20.94 7.81
C GLU A 277 9.19 20.83 7.78
N ALA A 278 9.74 20.36 6.67
CA ALA A 278 11.18 20.23 6.49
C ALA A 278 11.86 21.61 6.57
N ILE A 279 12.89 21.72 7.41
CA ILE A 279 13.61 22.97 7.60
C ILE A 279 14.78 23.01 6.61
N MET A 280 14.68 23.90 5.64
CA MET A 280 15.72 24.09 4.62
C MET A 280 17.02 24.62 5.24
N PRO A 281 18.22 24.16 4.82
CA PRO A 281 19.52 24.64 5.32
C PRO A 281 19.67 26.16 5.34
N ALA A 282 19.23 26.84 4.28
CA ALA A 282 19.30 28.29 4.16
C ALA A 282 18.50 29.04 5.26
N LYS A 283 17.51 28.39 5.89
CA LYS A 283 16.77 28.98 7.01
C LYS A 283 17.61 29.09 8.28
N LEU A 284 18.74 28.39 8.39
CA LEU A 284 19.61 28.45 9.57
C LEU A 284 20.58 29.63 9.55
N LEU A 285 20.71 30.33 8.42
CA LEU A 285 21.67 31.40 8.23
C LEU A 285 21.34 32.66 9.07
N PRO A 286 22.35 33.46 9.46
CA PRO A 286 22.16 34.67 10.26
C PRO A 286 21.23 35.70 9.62
N SER A 287 21.20 35.75 8.28
CA SER A 287 20.32 36.66 7.53
C SER A 287 18.84 36.35 7.71
N VAL A 288 18.50 35.10 8.03
CA VAL A 288 17.13 34.63 8.26
C VAL A 288 16.83 34.55 9.76
N LEU A 289 17.81 34.08 10.54
CA LEU A 289 17.69 33.84 11.98
C LEU A 289 18.69 34.71 12.77
N PRO A 290 18.56 36.05 12.79
CA PRO A 290 19.59 36.88 13.44
C PRO A 290 19.66 36.68 14.97
N GLY A 291 18.55 36.38 15.64
CA GLY A 291 18.48 36.21 17.09
C GLY A 291 19.14 34.94 17.65
N ALA A 292 19.43 33.95 16.80
CA ALA A 292 20.10 32.71 17.16
C ALA A 292 21.63 32.86 17.17
N TRP A 293 22.13 33.95 16.58
CA TRP A 293 23.55 34.19 16.35
C TRP A 293 24.07 35.26 17.31
N SER A 294 25.24 35.01 17.88
CA SER A 294 26.00 35.95 18.69
C SER A 294 27.37 36.14 18.04
N GLY A 295 27.51 37.23 17.29
CA GLY A 295 28.69 37.44 16.43
C GLY A 295 28.67 36.49 15.24
N ASP A 296 29.71 35.67 15.10
CA ASP A 296 29.89 34.71 14.01
C ASP A 296 29.40 33.29 14.36
N LYS A 297 28.82 33.08 15.55
CA LYS A 297 28.43 31.75 16.05
C LYS A 297 26.96 31.66 16.45
N ALA A 298 26.37 30.49 16.23
CA ALA A 298 25.09 30.09 16.81
C ALA A 298 25.24 28.73 17.52
N SER A 299 24.55 28.54 18.64
CA SER A 299 24.43 27.21 19.26
C SER A 299 23.26 26.45 18.64
N ALA A 300 23.29 25.11 18.70
CA ALA A 300 22.16 24.30 18.27
C ALA A 300 20.88 24.64 19.05
N LEU A 301 21.00 24.94 20.34
CA LEU A 301 19.89 25.37 21.19
C LEU A 301 19.33 26.74 20.76
N SER A 302 20.19 27.73 20.45
CA SER A 302 19.73 29.04 20.01
C SER A 302 19.04 28.99 18.64
N LEU A 303 19.50 28.12 17.74
CA LEU A 303 18.81 27.82 16.48
C LEU A 303 17.44 27.21 16.74
N LEU A 304 17.35 26.19 17.59
CA LEU A 304 16.07 25.57 17.99
C LEU A 304 15.09 26.61 18.58
N MET A 305 15.56 27.43 19.52
CA MET A 305 14.74 28.43 20.20
C MET A 305 14.22 29.48 19.22
N GLN A 306 15.06 30.01 18.34
CA GLN A 306 14.62 31.03 17.39
C GLN A 306 13.70 30.45 16.31
N LEU A 307 14.00 29.27 15.79
CA LEU A 307 13.09 28.59 14.85
C LEU A 307 11.73 28.34 15.49
N SER A 308 11.72 27.82 16.72
CA SER A 308 10.47 27.58 17.47
C SER A 308 9.69 28.86 17.71
N SER A 309 10.38 29.95 18.08
CA SER A 309 9.76 31.27 18.24
C SER A 309 9.20 31.81 16.92
N SER A 310 9.91 31.61 15.81
CA SER A 310 9.46 32.08 14.49
C SER A 310 8.21 31.36 14.00
N MET A 311 8.03 30.11 14.41
CA MET A 311 6.86 29.27 14.08
C MET A 311 5.75 29.33 15.15
N ALA A 312 5.94 30.13 16.21
CA ALA A 312 5.05 30.20 17.38
C ALA A 312 4.76 28.80 17.99
N GLN A 313 5.72 27.88 17.91
CA GLN A 313 5.55 26.49 18.29
C GLN A 313 6.88 25.82 18.58
N THR A 314 6.97 25.06 19.68
CA THR A 314 8.18 24.31 20.04
C THR A 314 8.44 23.20 19.03
N LEU A 315 9.50 23.33 18.23
CA LEU A 315 9.90 22.32 17.26
C LEU A 315 10.52 21.09 17.94
N PRO A 316 10.38 19.90 17.33
CA PRO A 316 11.01 18.70 17.86
C PRO A 316 12.53 18.78 17.61
N TRP A 317 13.32 18.41 18.62
CA TRP A 317 14.78 18.47 18.55
C TRP A 317 15.33 17.73 17.32
N LYS A 318 14.79 16.55 17.01
CA LYS A 318 15.16 15.79 15.81
C LYS A 318 15.07 16.63 14.53
N ALA A 319 13.98 17.34 14.29
CA ALA A 319 13.81 18.11 13.06
C ALA A 319 14.87 19.21 12.92
N VAL A 320 15.22 19.88 14.02
CA VAL A 320 16.27 20.90 14.02
C VAL A 320 17.65 20.27 13.89
N ARG A 321 17.91 19.15 14.57
CA ARG A 321 19.16 18.39 14.44
C ARG A 321 19.39 17.92 13.00
N ASP A 322 18.35 17.39 12.36
CA ASP A 322 18.42 16.92 10.98
C ASP A 322 18.64 18.11 10.03
N ALA A 323 18.00 19.26 10.26
CA ALA A 323 18.24 20.48 9.50
C ALA A 323 19.69 20.99 9.60
N ILE A 324 20.26 20.98 10.82
CA ILE A 324 21.66 21.34 11.05
C ILE A 324 22.59 20.34 10.33
N ALA A 325 22.30 19.04 10.40
CA ALA A 325 23.07 18.03 9.68
C ALA A 325 23.01 18.25 8.16
N SER A 326 21.83 18.56 7.60
CA SER A 326 21.67 18.92 6.20
C SER A 326 22.44 20.20 5.84
N ALA A 327 22.48 21.20 6.72
CA ALA A 327 23.21 22.44 6.50
C ALA A 327 24.73 22.27 6.56
N LEU A 328 25.23 21.38 7.42
CA LEU A 328 26.64 20.99 7.42
C LEU A 328 27.00 20.25 6.12
N ALA A 329 26.20 19.28 5.72
CA ALA A 329 26.42 18.49 4.50
C ALA A 329 26.37 19.37 3.23
N ALA A 330 25.51 20.37 3.21
CA ALA A 330 25.38 21.32 2.11
C ALA A 330 26.31 22.54 2.23
N HIS A 331 27.26 22.56 3.17
CA HIS A 331 28.20 23.66 3.40
C HIS A 331 27.53 25.04 3.63
N PHE A 332 26.33 25.07 4.22
CA PHE A 332 25.71 26.30 4.73
C PHE A 332 26.25 26.66 6.13
N LEU A 333 26.72 25.66 6.88
CA LEU A 333 27.30 25.79 8.21
C LEU A 333 28.60 24.98 8.29
N GLU A 334 29.48 25.34 9.22
CA GLU A 334 30.58 24.52 9.70
C GLU A 334 30.59 24.46 11.23
N ILE A 335 31.16 23.40 11.79
CA ILE A 335 31.33 23.26 13.24
C ILE A 335 32.40 24.26 13.69
N ALA A 336 32.07 25.11 14.68
CA ALA A 336 33.00 26.09 15.20
C ALA A 336 34.10 25.43 16.05
N ASP A 337 35.31 26.00 16.05
CA ASP A 337 36.48 25.43 16.76
C ASP A 337 36.26 25.24 18.27
N SER A 338 35.33 26.00 18.86
CA SER A 338 34.96 25.93 20.29
C SER A 338 33.76 25.01 20.58
N SER A 339 33.27 24.27 19.58
CA SER A 339 32.10 23.40 19.70
C SER A 339 32.42 22.11 20.45
N GLN A 340 31.47 21.61 21.23
CA GLN A 340 31.47 20.22 21.67
C GLN A 340 31.05 19.28 20.51
N THR A 341 31.05 17.97 20.80
CA THR A 341 30.75 16.90 19.84
C THR A 341 29.38 17.06 19.18
N TRP A 342 29.34 16.83 17.87
CA TRP A 342 28.14 16.77 17.04
C TRP A 342 28.09 15.43 16.29
N PRO A 343 26.91 14.80 16.11
CA PRO A 343 25.59 15.17 16.64
C PRO A 343 25.47 15.00 18.17
N CYS A 344 24.51 15.70 18.78
CA CYS A 344 24.23 15.63 20.22
C CYS A 344 22.72 15.48 20.53
N ASP A 345 22.41 15.21 21.79
CA ASP A 345 21.05 15.28 22.33
C ASP A 345 20.65 16.73 22.67
N LEU A 346 19.40 16.93 23.09
CA LEU A 346 18.91 18.27 23.43
C LEU A 346 19.68 18.89 24.61
N ALA A 347 20.15 18.08 25.56
CA ALA A 347 20.93 18.57 26.70
C ALA A 347 22.29 19.12 26.28
N GLY A 348 22.93 18.50 25.27
CA GLY A 348 24.18 18.97 24.66
C GLY A 348 24.02 20.12 23.67
N ALA A 349 22.81 20.44 23.23
CA ALA A 349 22.54 21.39 22.14
C ALA A 349 23.08 22.81 22.39
N GLN A 350 23.17 23.24 23.66
CA GLN A 350 23.76 24.56 24.01
C GLN A 350 25.27 24.63 23.80
N PHE A 351 25.97 23.49 23.74
CA PHE A 351 27.42 23.41 23.62
C PHE A 351 27.89 23.08 22.20
N ALA A 352 27.00 22.62 21.33
CA ALA A 352 27.28 22.45 19.90
C ALA A 352 27.13 23.79 19.17
N HIS A 353 28.24 24.33 18.67
CA HIS A 353 28.33 25.66 18.06
C HIS A 353 28.68 25.58 16.58
N PHE A 354 28.00 26.40 15.78
CA PHE A 354 28.15 26.46 14.32
C PHE A 354 28.50 27.88 13.90
N ARG A 355 29.25 28.00 12.80
CA ARG A 355 29.55 29.27 12.14
C ARG A 355 29.31 29.17 10.63
N ILE A 356 29.30 30.31 9.95
CA ILE A 356 29.31 30.32 8.48
C ILE A 356 30.68 29.88 7.97
N PRO A 357 30.76 29.02 6.94
CA PRO A 357 32.03 28.62 6.37
C PRO A 357 32.88 29.82 5.97
N THR A 358 34.09 29.88 6.52
CA THR A 358 35.08 30.93 6.23
C THR A 358 36.02 30.53 5.10
N THR A 359 36.08 29.23 4.80
CA THR A 359 36.89 28.69 3.71
C THR A 359 35.99 28.62 2.47
N PRO A 360 36.37 29.24 1.33
CA PRO A 360 35.70 29.00 0.06
C PRO A 360 35.60 27.49 -0.15
N LEU A 361 34.44 26.99 -0.60
CA LEU A 361 34.34 25.58 -0.98
C LEU A 361 35.57 25.24 -1.83
N PRO A 362 36.29 24.13 -1.56
CA PRO A 362 37.22 23.60 -2.56
C PRO A 362 36.44 23.59 -3.88
N PRO A 363 37.03 24.05 -4.99
CA PRO A 363 36.33 24.03 -6.26
C PRO A 363 35.73 22.63 -6.39
N PRO A 364 34.42 22.51 -6.71
CA PRO A 364 33.83 21.20 -6.91
C PRO A 364 34.78 20.43 -7.84
N PRO A 365 35.07 19.13 -7.58
CA PRO A 365 35.80 18.34 -8.57
C PRO A 365 35.13 18.63 -9.90
N GLU A 366 35.89 19.20 -10.87
CA GLU A 366 35.32 19.80 -12.08
C GLU A 366 34.16 18.93 -12.54
N GLU A 367 32.93 19.44 -12.41
CA GLU A 367 31.81 18.78 -13.07
C GLU A 367 32.27 18.66 -14.52
N PRO A 368 32.27 17.45 -15.11
CA PRO A 368 32.73 17.28 -16.47
C PRO A 368 31.93 18.28 -17.29
N LYS A 369 32.61 19.31 -17.83
CA LYS A 369 31.97 20.44 -18.53
C LYS A 369 30.90 19.84 -19.43
N LEU A 370 29.62 20.09 -19.11
CA LEU A 370 28.54 19.51 -19.90
C LEU A 370 28.78 19.96 -21.34
N ASN A 371 29.09 18.98 -22.18
CA ASN A 371 29.19 19.23 -23.61
C ASN A 371 27.82 19.76 -24.03
N PRO A 372 27.71 20.96 -24.61
CA PRO A 372 26.42 21.55 -24.99
C PRO A 372 25.66 20.69 -26.01
N ASN A 373 26.31 19.68 -26.59
CA ASN A 373 25.72 18.68 -27.48
C ASN A 373 25.29 17.39 -26.78
N VAL A 374 25.33 17.33 -25.44
CA VAL A 374 24.94 16.16 -24.64
C VAL A 374 23.90 16.59 -23.60
N VAL A 375 22.72 15.99 -23.67
CA VAL A 375 21.65 16.16 -22.67
C VAL A 375 21.76 15.06 -21.62
N ILE A 376 21.61 15.43 -20.34
CA ILE A 376 21.80 14.52 -19.20
C ILE A 376 20.54 14.55 -18.33
N ALA A 377 20.08 13.36 -17.93
CA ALA A 377 19.09 13.18 -16.86
C ALA A 377 19.77 12.40 -15.71
N SER A 378 19.65 12.90 -14.49
CA SER A 378 20.23 12.27 -13.29
C SER A 378 19.27 12.42 -12.12
N GLU A 379 18.94 11.30 -11.47
CA GLU A 379 18.08 11.26 -10.30
C GLU A 379 18.48 10.07 -9.41
N LYS A 380 18.21 10.16 -8.10
CA LYS A 380 18.45 9.05 -7.17
C LYS A 380 17.29 8.06 -7.27
N LEU A 381 17.59 6.81 -7.63
CA LEU A 381 16.60 5.75 -7.81
C LEU A 381 16.51 4.84 -6.58
N GLU A 382 15.29 4.43 -6.24
CA GLU A 382 15.01 3.34 -5.31
C GLU A 382 15.14 1.95 -5.99
N GLY A 383 15.18 0.88 -5.20
CA GLY A 383 15.42 -0.48 -5.72
C GLY A 383 14.40 -0.96 -6.76
N SER A 384 13.12 -0.58 -6.60
CA SER A 384 12.05 -0.86 -7.59
C SER A 384 12.22 -0.05 -8.88
N GLU A 385 12.74 1.17 -8.78
CA GLU A 385 12.92 2.07 -9.92
C GLU A 385 14.13 1.68 -10.78
N VAL A 386 15.16 1.06 -10.18
CA VAL A 386 16.27 0.45 -10.93
C VAL A 386 15.76 -0.72 -11.78
N GLN A 387 14.81 -1.52 -11.28
CA GLN A 387 14.18 -2.58 -12.06
C GLN A 387 13.36 -2.00 -13.22
N ASN A 388 12.54 -0.96 -12.94
CA ASN A 388 11.78 -0.26 -13.98
C ASN A 388 12.69 0.34 -15.06
N LEU A 389 13.84 0.90 -14.68
CA LEU A 389 14.85 1.38 -15.62
C LEU A 389 15.38 0.23 -16.48
N GLY A 390 15.65 -0.93 -15.85
CA GLY A 390 16.05 -2.16 -16.51
C GLY A 390 15.09 -2.62 -17.60
N ASP A 391 13.79 -2.52 -17.34
CA ASP A 391 12.74 -2.93 -18.28
C ASP A 391 12.70 -2.05 -19.54
N VAL A 392 13.09 -0.77 -19.44
CA VAL A 392 13.07 0.18 -20.57
C VAL A 392 14.42 0.38 -21.27
N VAL A 393 15.50 -0.29 -20.82
CA VAL A 393 16.84 -0.12 -21.43
C VAL A 393 16.83 -0.48 -22.92
N ASN A 394 16.09 -1.51 -23.31
CA ASN A 394 16.02 -1.92 -24.72
C ASN A 394 15.41 -0.81 -25.59
N ASP A 395 14.32 -0.18 -25.14
CA ASP A 395 13.68 0.93 -25.85
C ASP A 395 14.62 2.13 -25.98
N LEU A 396 15.43 2.42 -24.95
CA LEU A 396 16.47 3.46 -25.01
C LEU A 396 17.55 3.13 -26.05
N LEU A 397 17.98 1.87 -26.16
CA LEU A 397 18.95 1.42 -27.17
C LEU A 397 18.35 1.39 -28.60
N GLU A 398 17.05 1.20 -28.74
CA GLU A 398 16.35 1.36 -30.02
C GLU A 398 16.36 2.83 -30.47
N ILE A 399 16.12 3.78 -29.56
CA ILE A 399 16.20 5.22 -29.83
C ILE A 399 17.63 5.59 -30.28
N ARG A 400 18.65 5.08 -29.58
CA ARG A 400 20.07 5.24 -29.97
C ARG A 400 20.30 4.86 -31.45
N THR A 401 19.75 3.72 -31.86
CA THR A 401 19.91 3.17 -33.21
C THR A 401 19.12 3.97 -34.24
N LYS A 402 17.85 4.30 -33.94
CA LYS A 402 16.94 5.03 -34.82
C LYS A 402 17.42 6.43 -35.17
N TYR A 403 18.02 7.13 -34.21
CA TYR A 403 18.49 8.50 -34.39
C TYR A 403 20.01 8.62 -34.55
N SER A 404 20.73 7.48 -34.59
CA SER A 404 22.20 7.44 -34.69
C SER A 404 22.90 8.30 -33.63
N THR A 405 22.37 8.32 -32.40
CA THR A 405 22.92 9.07 -31.27
C THR A 405 23.77 8.16 -30.38
N SER A 406 24.67 8.72 -29.57
CA SER A 406 25.39 7.96 -28.54
C SER A 406 24.64 8.04 -27.21
N ILE A 407 24.32 6.89 -26.60
CA ILE A 407 23.77 6.81 -25.25
C ILE A 407 24.78 6.09 -24.36
N SER A 408 25.09 6.69 -23.22
CA SER A 408 26.01 6.16 -22.22
C SER A 408 25.32 6.16 -20.85
N PHE A 409 25.39 5.03 -20.15
CA PHE A 409 24.82 4.88 -18.81
C PHE A 409 25.93 5.03 -17.76
N HIS A 410 25.73 5.92 -16.80
CA HIS A 410 26.62 6.09 -15.66
C HIS A 410 25.89 5.65 -14.40
N VAL A 411 26.50 4.71 -13.66
CA VAL A 411 25.92 4.15 -12.43
C VAL A 411 26.87 4.44 -11.28
N ARG A 412 26.33 5.08 -10.23
CA ARG A 412 27.02 5.32 -8.96
C ARG A 412 26.33 4.51 -7.87
N ILE A 413 27.08 3.67 -7.18
CA ILE A 413 26.58 2.82 -6.10
C ILE A 413 27.23 3.27 -4.81
N GLU A 414 26.40 3.64 -3.84
CA GLU A 414 26.84 4.09 -2.52
C GLU A 414 26.45 3.03 -1.48
N LEU A 415 27.41 2.67 -0.63
CA LEU A 415 27.21 1.74 0.47
C LEU A 415 27.57 2.44 1.78
N GLY A 416 26.59 2.64 2.65
CA GLY A 416 26.79 3.23 3.97
C GLY A 416 25.63 4.11 4.42
N ASP A 417 25.66 4.47 5.70
CA ASP A 417 24.67 5.36 6.34
C ASP A 417 25.15 6.82 6.41
N GLY A 418 26.32 7.10 5.83
CA GLY A 418 26.97 8.42 5.87
C GLY A 418 27.52 8.82 7.25
N LYS A 419 27.48 7.91 8.25
CA LYS A 419 27.86 8.18 9.64
C LYS A 419 29.05 7.35 10.11
N SER A 420 29.21 6.12 9.60
CA SER A 420 30.31 5.21 9.94
C SER A 420 30.77 4.39 8.73
N PRO A 421 32.05 3.95 8.68
CA PRO A 421 32.52 3.13 7.57
C PRO A 421 31.76 1.79 7.52
N PRO A 422 31.30 1.32 6.35
CA PRO A 422 30.58 0.06 6.23
C PRO A 422 31.45 -1.12 6.72
N PRO A 423 30.83 -2.19 7.26
CA PRO A 423 31.56 -3.38 7.67
C PRO A 423 32.40 -3.97 6.52
N PRO A 424 33.67 -4.35 6.74
CA PRO A 424 34.53 -4.89 5.68
C PRO A 424 33.94 -6.11 4.96
N GLU A 425 33.20 -6.96 5.67
CA GLU A 425 32.50 -8.11 5.10
C GLU A 425 31.38 -7.68 4.12
N ALA A 426 30.67 -6.59 4.42
CA ALA A 426 29.65 -6.03 3.54
C ALA A 426 30.28 -5.46 2.26
N ILE A 427 31.40 -4.73 2.38
CA ILE A 427 32.16 -4.21 1.23
C ILE A 427 32.65 -5.35 0.34
N GLN A 428 33.19 -6.41 0.92
CA GLN A 428 33.65 -7.59 0.16
C GLN A 428 32.51 -8.28 -0.58
N LYS A 429 31.35 -8.49 0.08
CA LYS A 429 30.18 -9.10 -0.55
C LYS A 429 29.64 -8.24 -1.69
N VAL A 430 29.54 -6.93 -1.50
CA VAL A 430 29.09 -6.02 -2.57
C VAL A 430 30.09 -5.99 -3.72
N ASN A 431 31.40 -5.91 -3.45
CA ASN A 431 32.42 -5.95 -4.51
C ASN A 431 32.41 -7.27 -5.29
N ALA A 432 32.13 -8.40 -4.64
CA ALA A 432 31.96 -9.67 -5.35
C ALA A 432 30.77 -9.62 -6.34
N LEU A 433 29.66 -9.00 -5.95
CA LEU A 433 28.49 -8.80 -6.82
C LEU A 433 28.79 -7.82 -7.96
N LEU A 434 29.45 -6.68 -7.68
CA LEU A 434 29.79 -5.68 -8.72
C LEU A 434 30.70 -6.25 -9.80
N LYS A 435 31.64 -7.12 -9.42
CA LYS A 435 32.52 -7.82 -10.37
C LYS A 435 31.78 -8.76 -11.33
N THR A 436 30.61 -9.27 -10.94
CA THR A 436 29.76 -10.06 -11.86
C THR A 436 29.08 -9.19 -12.92
N VAL A 437 28.85 -7.90 -12.61
CA VAL A 437 28.26 -6.92 -13.53
C VAL A 437 29.32 -6.40 -14.50
N LYS A 438 30.50 -6.02 -13.99
CA LYS A 438 31.65 -5.61 -14.81
C LYS A 438 32.94 -5.84 -14.03
N GLY A 439 33.92 -6.53 -14.64
CA GLY A 439 35.09 -7.06 -13.95
C GLY A 439 35.92 -6.06 -13.13
N ASP A 440 36.00 -4.80 -13.59
CA ASP A 440 36.75 -3.73 -12.90
C ASP A 440 35.90 -2.89 -11.94
N MET A 441 34.60 -3.20 -11.81
CA MET A 441 33.68 -2.44 -10.96
C MET A 441 33.81 -2.87 -9.50
N GLN A 442 34.19 -1.92 -8.65
CA GLN A 442 34.28 -2.09 -7.20
C GLN A 442 34.04 -0.76 -6.49
N LEU A 443 33.57 -0.84 -5.25
CA LEU A 443 33.52 0.29 -4.31
C LEU A 443 34.96 0.78 -4.05
N ILE A 444 35.14 2.09 -4.09
CA ILE A 444 36.43 2.79 -3.93
C ILE A 444 36.77 2.95 -2.45
#